data_AF-A0A965JPN3-F1
#
_entry.id   AF-A0A965JPN3-F1
#
_cell.length_a   1.000
_cell.length_b   1.000
_cell.length_c   1.000
_cell.angle_alpha   90.00
_cell.angle_beta   90.00
_cell.angle_gamma   90.00
#
_symmetry.space_group_name_H-M   'P 1'
#
loop_
_entity.id
_entity.type
_entity.pdbx_description
1 polymer ?
#
loop_
_entity_poly.entity_id
_entity_poly.type
_entity_poly.pdbx_seq_one_letter_code
_entity_poly.pdbx_strand_id
1 'polypeptide(L)'
;MQTFLPYKSFSKSAQVLDNKRLNKQILEGYQILKVLSTDDPFAAWRNHPAVLMWKNAELTLLNYVLAMVKEADLRGIKTDKNLYNILTLKKEKSGNWRNRMPSWYSDRQKIDRLTESHRANLYRKDPEYYDRFMNDNANPCCDKCQYYWVTHEERNAAKAS
;
A
#
# COMPACT_ATOMS: atom_id res chain seq x y z
N MET A 1 -9.52 -1.26 -2.08
CA MET A 1 -8.38 -1.21 -1.15
C MET A 1 -7.11 -1.41 -1.94
N GLN A 2 -6.20 -0.45 -1.90
CA GLN A 2 -4.92 -0.43 -2.57
C GLN A 2 -3.97 0.50 -1.80
N THR A 3 -2.69 0.17 -1.77
CA THR A 3 -1.62 1.10 -1.41
C THR A 3 -0.81 1.43 -2.65
N PHE A 4 -0.70 2.71 -3.02
CA PHE A 4 0.16 3.18 -4.09
C PHE A 4 1.58 3.39 -3.58
N LEU A 5 2.52 2.72 -4.23
CA LEU A 5 3.95 2.81 -4.02
C LEU A 5 4.65 3.06 -5.36
N PRO A 6 4.47 4.24 -6.00
CA PRO A 6 5.12 4.57 -7.28
C PRO A 6 6.64 4.66 -7.20
N TYR A 7 7.19 4.79 -5.99
CA TYR A 7 8.61 4.71 -5.68
C TYR A 7 8.85 3.83 -4.46
N LYS A 8 9.98 3.11 -4.41
CA LYS A 8 10.35 2.32 -3.22
C LYS A 8 10.31 3.16 -1.93
N SER A 9 10.78 4.41 -1.99
CA SER A 9 10.72 5.35 -0.86
C SER A 9 9.28 5.80 -0.56
N PHE A 10 8.84 5.62 0.70
CA PHE A 10 7.51 6.04 1.15
C PHE A 10 7.29 7.55 1.06
N SER A 11 8.31 8.36 1.40
CA SER A 11 8.21 9.82 1.29
C SER A 11 8.12 10.27 -0.17
N LYS A 12 8.94 9.73 -1.08
CA LYS A 12 8.83 10.03 -2.51
C LYS A 12 7.48 9.59 -3.08
N SER A 13 6.97 8.44 -2.62
CA SER A 13 5.64 7.98 -2.99
C SER A 13 4.54 8.93 -2.51
N ALA A 14 4.62 9.44 -1.29
CA ALA A 14 3.66 10.42 -0.78
C ALA A 14 3.70 11.71 -1.61
N GLN A 15 4.89 12.25 -1.85
CA GLN A 15 5.11 13.49 -2.58
C GLN A 15 4.52 13.48 -3.98
N VAL A 16 4.58 12.36 -4.70
CA VAL A 16 4.10 12.30 -6.08
C VAL A 16 2.59 12.09 -6.19
N LEU A 17 1.90 11.68 -5.13
CA LEU A 17 0.45 11.48 -5.19
C LEU A 17 -0.27 12.83 -5.22
N ASP A 18 -1.37 12.93 -5.97
CA ASP A 18 -2.32 14.04 -5.82
C ASP A 18 -3.03 13.95 -4.46
N ASN A 19 -3.68 15.04 -4.05
CA ASN A 19 -4.30 15.16 -2.73
C ASN A 19 -5.41 14.12 -2.49
N LYS A 20 -6.18 13.74 -3.52
CA LYS A 20 -7.25 12.74 -3.39
C LYS A 20 -6.64 11.36 -3.16
N ARG A 21 -5.64 10.97 -3.94
CA ARG A 21 -5.00 9.65 -3.82
C ARG A 21 -4.14 9.55 -2.56
N LEU A 22 -3.48 10.64 -2.14
CA LEU A 22 -2.75 10.75 -0.87
C LEU A 22 -3.67 10.48 0.33
N ASN A 23 -4.79 11.21 0.42
CA ASN A 23 -5.79 11.00 1.48
C ASN A 23 -6.35 9.57 1.47
N LYS A 24 -6.52 9.00 0.28
CA LYS A 24 -6.97 7.61 0.15
C LYS A 24 -5.93 6.61 0.71
N GLN A 25 -4.63 6.88 0.60
CA GLN A 25 -3.59 6.00 1.17
C GLN A 25 -3.66 5.95 2.69
N ILE A 26 -3.96 7.08 3.32
CA ILE A 26 -4.12 7.14 4.79
C ILE A 26 -5.31 6.28 5.22
N LEU A 27 -6.45 6.45 4.55
CA LEU A 27 -7.67 5.68 4.85
C LEU A 27 -7.48 4.18 4.61
N GLU A 28 -6.98 3.79 3.43
CA GLU A 28 -6.86 2.38 3.06
C GLU A 28 -5.73 1.69 3.82
N GLY A 29 -4.64 2.39 4.15
CA GLY A 29 -3.59 1.88 5.03
C GLY A 29 -4.11 1.61 6.45
N TYR A 30 -4.94 2.50 7.01
CA TYR A 30 -5.64 2.24 8.27
C TYR A 30 -6.56 1.02 8.18
N GLN A 31 -7.32 0.87 7.09
CA GLN A 31 -8.18 -0.29 6.89
C GLN A 31 -7.38 -1.60 6.83
N ILE A 32 -6.24 -1.61 6.13
CA ILE A 32 -5.35 -2.79 6.09
C ILE A 32 -4.80 -3.09 7.50
N LEU A 33 -4.31 -2.08 8.23
CA LEU A 33 -3.84 -2.28 9.62
C LEU A 33 -4.95 -2.89 10.50
N LYS A 34 -6.19 -2.44 10.35
CA LYS A 34 -7.33 -2.98 11.10
C LYS A 34 -7.59 -4.45 10.75
N VAL A 35 -7.54 -4.82 9.48
CA VAL A 35 -7.70 -6.22 9.04
C VAL A 35 -6.53 -7.10 9.50
N LEU A 36 -5.29 -6.58 9.50
CA LEU A 36 -4.14 -7.32 10.01
C LEU A 36 -4.15 -7.45 11.55
N SER A 37 -4.83 -6.55 12.25
CA SER A 37 -4.93 -6.52 13.72
C SER A 37 -6.10 -7.32 14.28
N THR A 38 -6.86 -8.04 13.44
CA THR A 38 -7.96 -8.90 13.89
C THR A 38 -7.60 -10.38 13.80
N ASP A 39 -7.92 -11.11 14.87
CA ASP A 39 -7.78 -12.56 14.94
C ASP A 39 -8.96 -13.29 14.29
N ASP A 40 -10.01 -12.56 13.90
CA ASP A 40 -11.18 -13.12 13.22
C ASP A 40 -10.77 -13.74 11.85
N PRO A 41 -10.91 -15.07 11.68
CA PRO A 41 -10.59 -15.73 10.43
C PRO A 41 -11.57 -15.38 9.29
N PHE A 42 -12.77 -14.90 9.62
CA PHE A 42 -13.82 -14.50 8.68
C PHE A 42 -13.85 -13.00 8.41
N ALA A 43 -12.88 -12.25 8.93
CA ALA A 43 -12.77 -10.82 8.71
C ALA A 43 -12.79 -10.51 7.21
N ALA A 44 -13.70 -9.61 6.82
CA ALA A 44 -13.78 -9.14 5.44
C ALA A 44 -12.41 -8.64 4.97
N TRP A 45 -12.06 -8.92 3.71
CA TRP A 45 -10.82 -8.49 3.06
C TRP A 45 -9.53 -9.15 3.56
N ARG A 46 -9.57 -10.12 4.51
CA ARG A 46 -8.37 -10.83 4.99
C ARG A 46 -7.54 -11.48 3.86
N ASN A 47 -8.21 -11.94 2.81
CA ASN A 47 -7.58 -12.54 1.63
C ASN A 47 -7.33 -11.55 0.48
N HIS A 48 -7.55 -10.25 0.69
CA HIS A 48 -7.34 -9.26 -0.35
C HIS A 48 -5.83 -9.10 -0.63
N PRO A 49 -5.38 -9.03 -1.90
CA PRO A 49 -3.96 -8.92 -2.25
C PRO A 49 -3.22 -7.78 -1.54
N ALA A 50 -3.82 -6.59 -1.46
CA ALA A 50 -3.24 -5.46 -0.73
C ALA A 50 -3.05 -5.76 0.78
N VAL A 51 -3.94 -6.52 1.43
CA VAL A 51 -3.79 -6.88 2.84
C VAL A 51 -2.64 -7.88 3.00
N LEU A 52 -2.65 -8.92 2.17
CA LEU A 52 -1.62 -9.97 2.19
C LEU A 52 -0.23 -9.41 1.90
N MET A 53 -0.12 -8.37 1.05
CA MET A 53 1.13 -7.68 0.75
C MET A 53 1.80 -7.10 2.00
N TRP A 54 1.03 -6.71 3.02
CA TRP A 54 1.54 -6.12 4.26
C TRP A 54 1.52 -7.08 5.46
N LYS A 55 1.09 -8.33 5.27
CA LYS A 55 0.99 -9.32 6.35
C LYS A 55 2.36 -9.56 7.00
N ASN A 56 2.42 -9.55 8.34
CA ASN A 56 3.64 -9.64 9.14
C ASN A 56 4.61 -8.46 8.97
N ALA A 57 4.13 -7.32 8.47
CA ALA A 57 4.90 -6.09 8.28
C ALA A 57 4.09 -4.86 8.74
N GLU A 58 3.29 -5.00 9.79
CA GLU A 58 2.32 -3.99 10.23
C GLU A 58 3.00 -2.67 10.64
N LEU A 59 4.15 -2.72 11.31
CA LEU A 59 4.90 -1.51 11.66
C LEU A 59 5.49 -0.82 10.44
N THR A 60 5.80 -1.58 9.38
CA THR A 60 6.25 -1.02 8.10
C THR A 60 5.12 -0.33 7.37
N LEU A 61 3.93 -0.95 7.35
CA LEU A 61 2.73 -0.30 6.82
C LEU A 61 2.39 0.96 7.61
N LEU A 62 2.54 0.96 8.93
CA LEU A 62 2.39 2.17 9.74
C LEU A 62 3.36 3.27 9.27
N ASN A 63 4.63 2.94 9.05
CA ASN A 63 5.61 3.92 8.55
C ASN A 63 5.23 4.48 7.16
N TYR A 64 4.69 3.63 6.29
CA TYR A 64 4.13 4.06 5.01
C TYR A 64 2.98 5.05 5.20
N VAL A 65 2.00 4.74 6.07
CA VAL A 65 0.86 5.61 6.35
C VAL A 65 1.29 6.94 6.98
N LEU A 66 2.24 6.91 7.91
CA LEU A 66 2.78 8.12 8.54
C LEU A 66 3.54 9.01 7.54
N ALA A 67 4.16 8.44 6.50
CA ALA A 67 4.73 9.24 5.42
C ALA A 67 3.65 9.97 4.62
N MET A 68 2.49 9.35 4.41
CA MET A 68 1.34 9.97 3.74
C MET A 68 0.72 11.08 4.58
N VAL A 69 0.57 10.86 5.89
CA VAL A 69 0.12 11.89 6.85
C VAL A 69 1.07 13.08 6.86
N LYS A 70 2.38 12.82 6.98
CA LYS A 70 3.39 13.89 6.98
C LYS A 70 3.30 14.75 5.72
N GLU A 71 3.15 14.14 4.55
CA GLU A 71 2.99 14.87 3.29
C GLU A 71 1.66 15.64 3.24
N ALA A 72 0.57 15.08 3.77
CA ALA A 72 -0.70 15.76 3.85
C ALA A 72 -0.63 17.02 4.75
N ASP A 73 0.04 16.90 5.89
CA ASP A 73 0.26 18.02 6.82
C ASP A 73 1.07 19.14 6.15
N LEU A 74 2.14 18.79 5.41
CA LEU A 74 2.93 19.76 4.64
C LEU A 74 2.10 20.52 3.59
N ARG A 75 1.04 19.89 3.07
CA ARG A 75 0.11 20.50 2.10
C ARG A 75 -1.09 21.20 2.75
N GLY A 76 -1.17 21.24 4.08
CA GLY A 76 -2.31 21.81 4.81
C GLY A 76 -3.60 20.99 4.66
N ILE A 77 -3.50 19.70 4.36
CA ILE A 77 -4.65 18.79 4.24
C ILE A 77 -5.00 18.24 5.61
N LYS A 78 -6.26 18.39 6.04
CA LYS A 78 -6.72 17.91 7.34
C LYS A 78 -6.79 16.38 7.38
N THR A 79 -6.07 15.77 8.33
CA THR A 79 -6.02 14.31 8.53
C THR A 79 -6.36 13.87 9.95
N ASP A 80 -6.80 14.79 10.82
CA ASP A 80 -6.95 14.65 12.27
C ASP A 80 -7.68 13.36 12.69
N LYS A 81 -8.85 13.11 12.09
CA LYS A 81 -9.67 11.92 12.39
C LYS A 81 -8.97 10.62 11.97
N ASN A 82 -8.29 10.62 10.82
CA ASN A 82 -7.58 9.45 10.35
C ASN A 82 -6.37 9.17 11.26
N LEU A 83 -5.60 10.20 11.59
CA LEU A 83 -4.45 10.10 12.48
C LEU A 83 -4.87 9.60 13.88
N TYR A 84 -5.95 10.15 14.44
CA TYR A 84 -6.52 9.69 15.71
C TYR A 84 -6.86 8.20 15.68
N ASN A 85 -7.54 7.73 14.63
CA ASN A 85 -7.89 6.32 14.49
C ASN A 85 -6.66 5.41 14.36
N ILE A 86 -5.65 5.83 13.60
CA ILE A 86 -4.40 5.10 13.43
C ILE A 86 -3.64 4.98 14.76
N LEU A 87 -3.52 6.09 15.50
CA LEU A 87 -2.83 6.11 16.79
C LEU A 87 -3.58 5.32 17.87
N THR A 88 -4.91 5.38 17.87
CA THR A 88 -5.77 4.56 18.74
C THR A 88 -5.56 3.08 18.45
N LEU A 89 -5.65 2.67 17.18
CA LEU A 89 -5.41 1.27 16.79
C LEU A 89 -4.00 0.81 17.16
N LYS A 90 -2.98 1.64 16.92
CA LYS A 90 -1.60 1.35 17.32
C LYS A 90 -1.52 1.12 18.84
N LYS A 91 -2.11 2.01 19.65
CA LYS A 91 -2.11 1.87 21.12
C LYS A 91 -2.75 0.55 21.56
N GLU A 92 -3.83 0.14 20.93
CA GLU A 92 -4.59 -1.06 21.30
C GLU A 92 -3.99 -2.37 20.80
N LYS A 93 -3.36 -2.36 19.62
CA LYS A 93 -3.04 -3.60 18.88
C LYS A 93 -1.55 -3.80 18.57
N SER A 94 -0.71 -2.77 18.73
CA SER A 94 0.70 -2.84 18.29
C SER A 94 1.57 -3.85 19.05
N GLY A 95 1.14 -4.35 20.21
CA GLY A 95 1.84 -5.43 20.92
C GLY A 95 2.03 -6.70 20.10
N ASN A 96 1.15 -6.96 19.12
CA ASN A 96 1.22 -8.12 18.23
C ASN A 96 1.78 -7.78 16.83
N TRP A 97 2.10 -6.52 16.56
CA TRP A 97 2.55 -6.08 15.25
C TRP A 97 4.00 -6.46 15.00
N ARG A 98 4.30 -6.91 13.79
CA ARG A 98 5.65 -7.32 13.42
C ARG A 98 6.43 -6.13 12.86
N ASN A 99 7.67 -5.98 13.33
CA ASN A 99 8.64 -5.03 12.79
C ASN A 99 9.54 -5.72 11.75
N ARG A 100 8.99 -5.97 10.56
CA ARG A 100 9.72 -6.62 9.46
C ARG A 100 9.48 -5.89 8.16
N MET A 101 10.48 -5.89 7.28
CA MET A 101 10.24 -5.60 5.87
C MET A 101 9.47 -6.76 5.24
N PRO A 102 8.47 -6.48 4.39
CA PRO A 102 7.90 -7.51 3.54
C PRO A 102 8.98 -8.13 2.66
N SER A 103 8.93 -9.45 2.44
CA SER A 103 9.91 -10.20 1.63
C SER A 103 10.06 -9.60 0.22
N TRP A 104 8.95 -9.24 -0.41
CA TRP A 104 8.91 -8.62 -1.74
C TRP A 104 9.58 -7.25 -1.79
N TYR A 105 9.75 -6.55 -0.66
CA TYR A 105 10.34 -5.21 -0.64
C TYR A 105 11.87 -5.22 -0.81
N SER A 106 12.49 -6.34 -0.44
CA SER A 106 13.93 -6.58 -0.62
C SER A 106 14.26 -7.18 -1.99
N ASP A 107 13.27 -7.74 -2.67
CA ASP A 107 13.41 -8.26 -4.03
C ASP A 107 13.33 -7.12 -5.05
N ARG A 108 14.43 -6.89 -5.76
CA ARG A 108 14.54 -5.79 -6.73
C ARG A 108 13.56 -5.93 -7.89
N GLN A 109 13.41 -7.13 -8.46
CA GLN A 109 12.53 -7.33 -9.61
C GLN A 109 11.07 -7.11 -9.23
N LYS A 110 10.67 -7.60 -8.05
CA LYS A 110 9.31 -7.39 -7.54
C LYS A 110 9.04 -5.92 -7.26
N ILE A 111 9.98 -5.21 -6.65
CA ILE A 111 9.83 -3.76 -6.40
C ILE A 111 9.76 -2.98 -7.70
N ASP A 112 10.63 -3.25 -8.67
CA ASP A 112 10.64 -2.51 -9.93
C ASP A 112 9.31 -2.71 -10.66
N ARG A 113 8.83 -3.96 -10.78
CA ARG A 113 7.53 -4.28 -11.38
C ARG A 113 6.35 -3.69 -10.62
N LEU A 114 6.36 -3.71 -9.28
CA LEU A 114 5.29 -3.15 -8.45
C LEU A 114 5.21 -1.63 -8.58
N THR A 115 6.36 -0.96 -8.52
CA THR A 115 6.40 0.50 -8.62
C THR A 115 5.99 0.98 -10.01
N GLU A 116 6.45 0.32 -11.08
CA GLU A 116 6.02 0.59 -12.45
C GLU A 116 4.52 0.36 -12.63
N SER A 117 4.01 -0.76 -12.11
CA SER A 117 2.58 -1.06 -12.16
C SER A 117 1.73 0.00 -11.49
N HIS A 118 2.19 0.52 -10.34
CA HIS A 118 1.53 1.60 -9.64
C HIS A 118 1.57 2.91 -10.42
N ARG A 119 2.72 3.31 -10.97
CA ARG A 119 2.84 4.52 -11.79
C ARG A 119 1.94 4.49 -13.03
N ALA A 120 1.94 3.38 -13.76
CA ALA A 120 1.06 3.18 -14.92
C ALA A 120 -0.43 3.31 -14.55
N ASN A 121 -0.83 2.79 -13.39
CA ASN A 121 -2.21 2.92 -12.92
C ASN A 121 -2.54 4.33 -12.39
N LEU A 122 -1.57 5.06 -11.82
CA LEU A 122 -1.77 6.46 -11.48
C LEU A 122 -2.03 7.28 -12.76
N TYR A 123 -1.24 7.07 -13.82
CA TYR A 123 -1.47 7.70 -15.13
C TYR A 123 -2.88 7.43 -15.67
N ARG A 124 -3.33 6.16 -15.71
CA ARG A 124 -4.71 5.84 -16.13
C ARG A 124 -5.80 6.53 -15.31
N LYS A 125 -5.50 6.85 -14.06
CA LYS A 125 -6.47 7.43 -13.13
C LYS A 125 -6.54 8.96 -13.29
N ASP A 126 -5.47 9.61 -13.73
CA ASP A 126 -5.39 11.05 -13.99
C ASP A 126 -4.21 11.36 -14.93
N PRO A 127 -4.42 11.30 -16.26
CA PRO A 127 -3.33 11.42 -17.24
C PRO A 127 -2.61 12.77 -17.22
N GLU A 128 -3.32 13.86 -16.89
CA GLU A 128 -2.72 15.20 -16.82
C GLU A 128 -1.83 15.33 -15.60
N TYR A 129 -2.28 14.91 -14.41
CA TYR A 129 -1.49 15.02 -13.19
C TYR A 129 -0.27 14.09 -13.20
N TYR A 130 -0.38 12.94 -13.86
CA TYR A 130 0.63 11.88 -13.87
C TYR A 130 1.29 11.68 -15.23
N ASP A 131 1.34 12.72 -16.06
CA ASP A 131 1.94 12.70 -17.40
C ASP A 131 3.34 12.05 -17.45
N ARG A 132 4.16 12.29 -16.41
CA ARG A 132 5.50 11.72 -16.26
C ARG A 132 5.55 10.19 -16.21
N PHE A 133 4.41 9.54 -16.02
CA PHE A 133 4.24 8.08 -15.98
C PHE A 133 3.61 7.53 -17.28
N MET A 134 3.46 8.36 -18.33
CA MET A 134 2.81 7.97 -19.59
C MET A 134 3.41 6.74 -20.27
N ASN A 135 4.69 6.46 -20.05
CA ASN A 135 5.43 5.36 -20.67
C ASN A 135 5.59 4.14 -19.73
N ASP A 136 5.12 4.21 -18.48
CA ASP A 136 5.19 3.07 -17.56
C ASP A 136 4.20 1.96 -17.99
N ASN A 137 4.64 0.70 -17.94
CA ASN A 137 3.81 -0.44 -18.26
C ASN A 137 3.23 -1.09 -17.00
N ALA A 138 1.90 -1.27 -16.97
CA ALA A 138 1.26 -1.84 -15.79
C ALA A 138 1.63 -3.29 -15.50
N ASN A 139 1.99 -4.07 -16.55
CA ASN A 139 2.40 -5.47 -16.50
C ASN A 139 1.73 -6.27 -15.35
N PRO A 140 0.37 -6.35 -15.33
CA PRO A 140 -0.35 -6.93 -14.22
C PRO A 140 -0.02 -8.42 -14.09
N CYS A 141 -0.27 -8.98 -12.91
CA CYS A 141 0.04 -10.40 -12.66
C CYS A 141 -0.90 -11.39 -13.39
N CYS A 142 -2.07 -10.94 -13.89
CA CYS A 142 -2.99 -11.73 -14.71
C CYS A 142 -4.04 -10.82 -15.38
N ASP A 143 -4.79 -11.35 -16.34
CA ASP A 143 -5.78 -10.60 -17.15
C ASP A 143 -6.91 -9.94 -16.33
N LYS A 144 -7.19 -10.48 -15.14
CA LYS A 144 -8.22 -9.94 -14.23
C LYS A 144 -7.69 -8.81 -13.35
N CYS A 145 -6.38 -8.58 -13.33
CA CYS A 145 -5.75 -7.60 -12.47
C CYS A 145 -5.41 -6.33 -13.23
N GLN A 146 -5.65 -5.19 -12.57
CA GLN A 146 -5.19 -3.89 -13.05
C GLN A 146 -3.74 -3.60 -12.61
N TYR A 147 -3.30 -4.26 -11.53
CA TYR A 147 -2.01 -4.06 -10.89
C TYR A 147 -1.21 -5.36 -10.89
N TYR A 148 0.10 -5.24 -10.76
CA TYR A 148 0.96 -6.34 -10.32
C TYR A 148 0.78 -6.53 -8.80
N TRP A 149 0.29 -7.70 -8.41
CA TRP A 149 0.19 -8.11 -7.01
C TRP A 149 1.26 -9.16 -6.69
N VAL A 150 2.24 -8.78 -5.87
CA VAL A 150 3.32 -9.68 -5.40
C VAL A 150 2.80 -10.96 -4.75
N THR A 151 1.62 -10.90 -4.14
CA THR A 151 0.98 -12.03 -3.45
C THR A 151 0.38 -13.07 -4.40
N HIS A 152 0.11 -12.73 -5.67
CA HIS A 152 -0.37 -13.70 -6.65
C HIS A 152 0.75 -14.64 -7.11
N GLU A 153 1.98 -14.14 -7.23
CA GLU A 153 3.14 -14.98 -7.52
C GLU A 153 3.42 -15.96 -6.38
N GLU A 154 3.37 -15.49 -5.13
CA GLU A 154 3.56 -16.35 -3.95
C GLU A 154 2.51 -17.46 -3.86
N ARG A 155 1.25 -17.15 -4.19
CA ARG A 155 0.16 -18.15 -4.23
C ARG A 155 0.36 -19.18 -5.33
N ASN A 156 0.84 -18.77 -6.51
CA ASN A 156 1.08 -19.69 -7.62
C ASN A 156 2.28 -20.60 -7.34
N ALA A 157 3.34 -20.07 -6.71
CA ALA A 157 4.48 -20.86 -6.27
C ALA A 157 4.08 -21.92 -5.23
N ALA A 158 3.26 -21.56 -4.24
CA ALA A 158 2.79 -22.48 -3.20
C ALA A 158 1.81 -23.56 -3.69
N LYS A 159 1.24 -23.43 -4.90
CA LYS A 159 0.41 -24.48 -5.53
C LYS A 159 1.23 -25.43 -6.40
N ALA A 160 2.44 -25.04 -6.77
CA ALA A 160 3.34 -25.83 -7.61
C ALA A 160 4.31 -26.70 -6.80
N SER A 161 4.32 -26.54 -5.48
CA SER A 161 5.05 -27.34 -4.47
C SER A 161 4.11 -28.34 -3.81
#